data_AF-A0A6I5YR63-F1
#
_entry.id   AF-A0A6I5YR63-F1
#
_cell.length_a   1.000
_cell.length_b   1.000
_cell.length_c   1.000
_cell.angle_alpha   90.00
_cell.angle_beta   90.00
_cell.angle_gamma   90.00
#
_symmetry.space_group_name_H-M   'P 1'
#
loop_
_entity.id
_entity.type
_entity.pdbx_description
1 polymer ?
#
loop_
_entity_poly.entity_id
_entity_poly.type
_entity_poly.pdbx_seq_one_letter_code
_entity_poly.pdbx_strand_id
1 'polypeptide(L)'
;MTSRELTGFLPLTETDAAGSGWPRRLSDMAWRLAFGAIGWPWLLASLSGGRPADKRALLDELGLAHDALPHLGSWKADVGFLRHIVREIARLRPAHVVELGAGASSLVAARALQLHGGGRLHSFDQHGGFVDATRQWLADHALEVDIRHAPLTQDSADWPGRWYAIDRLPDRIDLLIIDGPPWSVHPLVRGAADSLFSRLSPDAVVLLDDAARPGERLVARRWRQRWPHIDFRLMTDGTKGTLVGRRRDTSLPVANDRGDGRTWRHLGRAAAIAALLATGWIARGALGEFPQAAQASGFLDEAAASRRAGLLRQSMASQVESPRFDAGEIERSTGITLPPLPAGWRVTDVQLFPTPDSPAIAMSLTTPQGEPLSFFADRAETPAEATPLMARRAGETIAYWEEGAMAYALTGQGDTRRVMHLAGEIAPGQGEDRLTH
;
A
#
# COMPACT_ATOMS: atom_id res chain seq x y z
N MET A 1 -24.37 -14.49 -31.99
CA MET A 1 -23.72 -13.40 -32.75
C MET A 1 -24.24 -12.07 -32.22
N THR A 2 -23.33 -11.27 -31.65
CA THR A 2 -23.10 -9.82 -31.92
C THR A 2 -24.09 -8.90 -31.19
N SER A 3 -23.71 -8.03 -30.24
CA SER A 3 -22.47 -7.30 -30.01
C SER A 3 -22.16 -7.19 -28.49
N ARG A 4 -20.99 -7.71 -28.08
CA ARG A 4 -20.33 -7.32 -26.82
C ARG A 4 -19.65 -6.00 -27.10
N GLU A 5 -20.39 -4.90 -26.96
CA GLU A 5 -19.79 -3.59 -27.21
C GLU A 5 -18.74 -3.26 -26.15
N LEU A 6 -17.58 -2.89 -26.69
CA LEU A 6 -16.45 -2.31 -25.99
C LEU A 6 -16.95 -1.14 -25.15
N THR A 7 -16.95 -1.30 -23.82
CA THR A 7 -16.96 -0.14 -22.94
C THR A 7 -15.70 0.66 -23.27
N GLY A 8 -15.90 1.87 -23.80
CA GLY A 8 -14.84 2.69 -24.38
C GLY A 8 -13.62 2.84 -23.48
N PHE A 9 -12.45 2.88 -24.11
CA PHE A 9 -11.11 3.04 -23.51
C PHE A 9 -10.85 4.41 -22.85
N LEU A 10 -11.89 5.10 -22.40
CA LEU A 10 -11.82 6.40 -21.74
C LEU A 10 -12.73 6.37 -20.50
N PRO A 11 -12.38 7.07 -19.41
CA PRO A 11 -13.38 7.37 -18.38
C PRO A 11 -14.58 7.98 -19.11
N LEU A 12 -15.80 7.53 -18.81
CA LEU A 12 -17.02 8.10 -19.39
C LEU A 12 -16.93 9.63 -19.25
N THR A 13 -16.60 10.29 -20.36
CA THR A 13 -16.37 11.71 -20.41
C THR A 13 -17.69 12.40 -20.14
N GLU A 14 -17.69 13.42 -19.30
CA GLU A 14 -18.80 14.35 -19.06
C GLU A 14 -19.50 14.72 -20.38
N THR A 15 -20.55 13.99 -20.73
CA THR A 15 -21.45 14.29 -21.85
C THR A 15 -22.86 14.06 -21.35
N ASP A 16 -23.24 14.90 -20.38
CA ASP A 16 -24.56 15.52 -20.22
C ASP A 16 -24.64 16.20 -18.85
N ALA A 17 -23.90 17.30 -18.73
CA ALA A 17 -24.15 18.33 -17.73
C ALA A 17 -24.02 19.70 -18.40
N ALA A 18 -24.86 19.94 -19.41
CA ALA A 18 -25.18 21.30 -19.82
C ALA A 18 -25.79 22.02 -18.61
N GLY A 19 -24.98 22.80 -17.88
CA GLY A 19 -25.48 23.73 -16.86
C GLY A 19 -24.79 23.79 -15.49
N SER A 20 -23.51 23.47 -15.34
CA SER A 20 -22.82 23.77 -14.06
C SER A 20 -21.44 24.43 -14.26
N GLY A 21 -21.45 25.74 -14.51
CA GLY A 21 -20.27 26.58 -14.33
C GLY A 21 -20.02 26.86 -12.84
N TRP A 22 -19.17 26.07 -12.18
CA TRP A 22 -18.80 26.30 -10.78
C TRP A 22 -17.28 26.31 -10.61
N PRO A 23 -16.73 27.24 -9.80
CA PRO A 23 -15.29 27.45 -9.73
C PRO A 23 -14.59 26.26 -9.06
N ARG A 24 -13.83 25.51 -9.86
CA ARG A 24 -12.92 24.45 -9.39
C ARG A 24 -11.83 25.10 -8.54
N ARG A 25 -11.64 24.65 -7.29
CA ARG A 25 -10.55 25.18 -6.44
C ARG A 25 -9.21 24.79 -7.04
N LEU A 26 -8.34 25.78 -7.31
CA LEU A 26 -7.00 25.56 -7.88
C LEU A 26 -6.14 24.60 -7.04
N SER A 27 -6.38 24.55 -5.73
CA SER A 27 -5.78 23.58 -4.80
C SER A 27 -6.04 22.14 -5.21
N ASP A 28 -7.28 21.81 -5.59
CA ASP A 28 -7.69 20.43 -5.86
C ASP A 28 -7.05 19.91 -7.14
N MET A 29 -6.85 20.81 -8.12
CA MET A 29 -6.11 20.51 -9.34
C MET A 29 -4.62 20.25 -9.05
N ALA A 30 -3.99 21.04 -8.20
CA ALA A 30 -2.60 20.84 -7.78
C ALA A 30 -2.41 19.50 -7.05
N TRP A 31 -3.33 19.13 -6.15
CA TRP A 31 -3.31 17.83 -5.46
C TRP A 31 -3.47 16.66 -6.43
N ARG A 32 -4.38 16.75 -7.41
CA ARG A 32 -4.55 15.70 -8.43
C ARG A 32 -3.31 15.53 -9.31
N LEU A 33 -2.64 16.62 -9.69
CA LEU A 33 -1.40 16.57 -10.46
C LEU A 33 -0.25 15.96 -9.64
N ALA A 34 -0.07 16.40 -8.39
CA ALA A 34 0.96 15.87 -7.51
C ALA A 34 0.75 14.38 -7.18
N PHE A 35 -0.47 13.98 -6.81
CA PHE A 35 -0.79 12.58 -6.51
C PHE A 35 -0.88 11.71 -7.77
N GLY A 36 -1.23 12.27 -8.92
CA GLY A 36 -1.11 11.58 -10.20
C GLY A 36 0.35 11.26 -10.54
N ALA A 37 1.26 12.21 -10.32
CA ALA A 37 2.70 12.05 -10.54
C ALA A 37 3.41 11.12 -9.53
N ILE A 38 2.82 10.90 -8.35
CA ILE A 38 3.35 9.99 -7.30
C ILE A 38 2.64 8.62 -7.34
N GLY A 39 1.35 8.61 -7.64
CA GLY A 39 0.48 7.43 -7.61
C GLY A 39 0.54 6.57 -8.87
N TRP A 40 1.26 6.98 -9.92
CA TRP A 40 1.34 6.25 -11.18
C TRP A 40 1.82 4.78 -11.07
N PRO A 41 2.73 4.38 -10.16
CA PRO A 41 3.08 2.98 -10.00
C PRO A 41 1.92 2.15 -9.44
N TRP A 42 1.09 2.76 -8.58
CA TRP A 42 -0.15 2.16 -8.06
C TRP A 42 -1.26 2.13 -9.12
N LEU A 43 -1.32 3.13 -10.01
CA LEU A 43 -2.22 3.12 -11.16
C LEU A 43 -1.82 2.01 -12.14
N LEU A 44 -0.53 1.81 -12.42
CA LEU A 44 -0.04 0.70 -13.22
C LEU A 44 -0.26 -0.66 -12.56
N ALA A 45 0.01 -0.79 -11.26
CA ALA A 45 -0.27 -2.01 -10.50
C ALA A 45 -1.77 -2.34 -10.48
N SER A 46 -2.63 -1.31 -10.45
CA SER A 46 -4.09 -1.47 -10.53
C SER A 46 -4.59 -2.00 -11.88
N LEU A 47 -3.75 -1.98 -12.92
CA LEU A 47 -4.03 -2.62 -14.21
C LEU A 47 -3.95 -4.15 -14.15
N SER A 48 -3.26 -4.70 -13.14
CA SER A 48 -3.25 -6.14 -12.88
C SER A 48 -4.40 -6.51 -11.94
N GLY A 49 -5.46 -7.11 -12.48
CA GLY A 49 -6.66 -7.52 -11.74
C GLY A 49 -6.50 -8.79 -10.89
N GLY A 50 -5.31 -9.04 -10.34
CA GLY A 50 -4.96 -10.29 -9.65
C GLY A 50 -4.67 -11.47 -10.58
N ARG A 51 -4.32 -12.64 -10.00
CA ARG A 51 -4.05 -13.85 -10.80
C ARG A 51 -5.36 -14.44 -11.33
N PRO A 52 -5.43 -14.91 -12.60
CA PRO A 52 -6.64 -15.54 -13.14
C PRO A 52 -7.16 -16.72 -12.32
N ALA A 53 -6.25 -17.49 -11.68
CA ALA A 53 -6.61 -18.59 -10.81
C ALA A 53 -7.33 -18.13 -9.52
N ASP A 54 -6.93 -16.98 -8.95
CA ASP A 54 -7.56 -16.42 -7.76
C ASP A 54 -8.99 -15.94 -8.05
N LYS A 55 -9.19 -15.31 -9.22
CA LYS A 55 -10.53 -14.93 -9.71
C LYS A 55 -11.41 -16.16 -9.86
N ARG A 56 -10.85 -17.23 -10.45
CA ARG A 56 -11.56 -18.49 -10.69
C ARG A 56 -12.03 -19.13 -9.40
N ALA A 57 -11.13 -19.29 -8.43
CA ALA A 57 -11.44 -19.85 -7.12
C ALA A 57 -12.53 -19.04 -6.39
N LEU A 58 -12.49 -17.71 -6.47
CA LEU A 58 -13.53 -16.85 -5.89
C LEU A 58 -14.91 -17.07 -6.55
N LEU A 59 -14.95 -17.19 -7.87
CA LEU A 59 -16.20 -17.43 -8.60
C LEU A 59 -16.76 -18.81 -8.32
N ASP A 60 -15.89 -19.82 -8.23
CA ASP A 60 -16.27 -21.18 -7.85
C ASP A 60 -16.84 -21.22 -6.43
N GLU A 61 -16.21 -20.53 -5.47
CA GLU A 61 -16.70 -20.38 -4.09
C GLU A 61 -18.10 -19.75 -4.03
N LEU A 62 -18.37 -18.77 -4.89
CA LEU A 62 -19.66 -18.10 -4.98
C LEU A 62 -20.68 -18.84 -5.85
N GLY A 63 -20.29 -19.93 -6.51
CA GLY A 63 -21.12 -20.63 -7.50
C GLY A 63 -21.58 -19.71 -8.64
N LEU A 64 -20.72 -18.79 -9.07
CA LEU A 64 -20.95 -17.86 -10.18
C LEU A 64 -20.27 -18.38 -11.45
N ALA A 65 -20.85 -18.06 -12.61
CA ALA A 65 -20.20 -18.38 -13.88
C ALA A 65 -18.83 -17.68 -13.99
N HIS A 66 -17.89 -18.30 -14.69
CA HIS A 66 -16.52 -17.80 -14.82
C HIS A 66 -16.41 -16.46 -15.56
N ASP A 67 -17.43 -16.12 -16.33
CA ASP A 67 -17.61 -14.87 -17.05
C ASP A 67 -18.62 -13.93 -16.37
N ALA A 68 -19.16 -14.30 -15.20
CA ALA A 68 -20.12 -13.48 -14.45
C ALA A 68 -19.52 -12.11 -14.11
N LEU A 69 -18.24 -12.07 -13.71
CA LEU A 69 -17.53 -10.81 -13.56
C LEU A 69 -17.03 -10.31 -14.94
N PRO A 70 -17.45 -9.12 -15.40
CA PRO A 70 -16.97 -8.54 -16.65
C PRO A 70 -15.43 -8.53 -16.67
N HIS A 71 -14.81 -8.62 -17.86
CA HIS A 71 -13.35 -8.62 -17.99
C HIS A 71 -12.74 -7.55 -17.08
N LEU A 72 -12.01 -7.98 -16.05
CA LEU A 72 -11.43 -7.15 -15.01
C LEU A 72 -10.17 -6.47 -15.59
N GLY A 73 -10.36 -5.65 -16.61
CA GLY A 73 -9.36 -4.73 -17.12
C GLY A 73 -9.38 -3.43 -16.32
N SER A 74 -8.18 -2.95 -15.99
CA SER A 74 -7.73 -1.61 -15.58
C SER A 74 -8.42 -0.81 -14.46
N TRP A 75 -9.70 -1.01 -14.11
CA TRP A 75 -10.41 -0.11 -13.18
C TRP A 75 -11.51 -0.79 -12.34
N LYS A 76 -11.32 -2.06 -11.95
CA LYS A 76 -12.28 -2.79 -11.08
C LYS A 76 -11.60 -3.34 -9.82
N ALA A 77 -12.37 -3.47 -8.73
CA ALA A 77 -11.95 -4.02 -7.44
C ALA A 77 -10.97 -5.20 -7.57
N ASP A 78 -9.88 -5.16 -6.80
CA ASP A 78 -8.88 -6.24 -6.77
C ASP A 78 -9.51 -7.54 -6.24
N VAL A 79 -9.08 -8.70 -6.75
CA VAL A 79 -9.61 -10.00 -6.29
C VAL A 79 -9.36 -10.21 -4.79
N GLY A 80 -8.29 -9.64 -4.24
CA GLY A 80 -8.05 -9.62 -2.79
C GLY A 80 -9.13 -8.86 -2.03
N PHE A 81 -9.55 -7.69 -2.53
CA PHE A 81 -10.63 -6.91 -1.93
C PHE A 81 -11.96 -7.68 -1.95
N LEU A 82 -12.31 -8.26 -3.11
CA LEU A 82 -13.52 -9.08 -3.24
C LEU A 82 -13.51 -10.28 -2.29
N ARG A 83 -12.36 -10.92 -2.10
CA ARG A 83 -12.20 -12.02 -1.16
C ARG A 83 -12.39 -11.57 0.30
N HIS A 84 -11.92 -10.38 0.67
CA HIS A 84 -12.18 -9.83 2.00
C HIS A 84 -13.67 -9.55 2.23
N ILE A 85 -14.39 -9.06 1.22
CA ILE A 85 -15.84 -8.90 1.29
C ILE A 85 -16.52 -10.24 1.60
N VAL A 86 -16.22 -11.30 0.83
CA VAL A 86 -16.80 -12.63 1.06
C VAL A 86 -16.48 -13.16 2.45
N ARG A 87 -15.21 -13.07 2.87
CA ARG A 87 -14.75 -13.51 4.20
C ARG A 87 -15.50 -12.80 5.33
N GLU A 88 -15.64 -11.48 5.24
CA GLU A 88 -16.31 -10.70 6.29
C GLU A 88 -17.82 -10.95 6.29
N ILE A 89 -18.46 -11.13 5.14
CA ILE A 89 -19.87 -11.51 5.07
C ILE A 89 -20.08 -12.90 5.67
N ALA A 90 -19.25 -13.88 5.31
CA ALA A 90 -19.33 -15.23 5.86
C ALA A 90 -19.14 -15.27 7.39
N ARG A 91 -18.24 -14.42 7.91
CA ARG A 91 -17.93 -14.31 9.34
C ARG A 91 -19.01 -13.57 10.12
N LEU A 92 -19.42 -12.39 9.65
CA LEU A 92 -20.32 -11.48 10.37
C LEU A 92 -21.79 -11.85 10.19
N ARG A 93 -22.14 -12.44 9.03
CA ARG A 93 -23.53 -12.61 8.57
C ARG A 93 -24.34 -11.31 8.75
N PRO A 94 -23.88 -10.21 8.15
CA PRO A 94 -24.38 -8.87 8.44
C PRO A 94 -25.84 -8.71 8.01
N ALA A 95 -26.65 -8.02 8.81
CA ALA A 95 -28.02 -7.70 8.44
C ALA A 95 -28.06 -6.53 7.44
N HIS A 96 -27.18 -5.54 7.64
CA HIS A 96 -27.07 -4.35 6.79
C HIS A 96 -25.64 -4.12 6.31
N VAL A 97 -25.45 -4.23 5.00
CA VAL A 97 -24.21 -3.88 4.30
C VAL A 97 -24.42 -2.57 3.54
N VAL A 98 -23.52 -1.61 3.71
CA VAL A 98 -23.51 -0.36 2.92
C VAL A 98 -22.29 -0.38 2.01
N GLU A 99 -22.49 -0.09 0.74
CA GLU A 99 -21.43 0.02 -0.27
C GLU A 99 -21.42 1.41 -0.90
N LEU A 100 -20.23 1.97 -1.04
CA LEU A 100 -19.95 3.21 -1.75
C LEU A 100 -19.10 2.89 -2.99
N GLY A 101 -19.63 3.18 -4.18
CA GLY A 101 -19.06 2.76 -5.46
C GLY A 101 -19.61 1.40 -5.88
N ALA A 102 -20.61 1.39 -6.76
CA ALA A 102 -21.24 0.15 -7.20
C ALA A 102 -20.40 -0.57 -8.28
N GLY A 103 -20.65 -1.86 -8.50
CA GLY A 103 -20.06 -2.62 -9.59
C GLY A 103 -19.78 -4.07 -9.24
N ALA A 104 -18.55 -4.53 -9.50
CA ALA A 104 -18.16 -5.92 -9.28
C ALA A 104 -18.29 -6.37 -7.81
N SER A 105 -17.96 -5.49 -6.88
CA SER A 105 -18.14 -5.69 -5.44
C SER A 105 -19.61 -5.87 -5.07
N SER A 106 -20.54 -5.21 -5.76
CA SER A 106 -21.99 -5.37 -5.53
C SER A 106 -22.46 -6.79 -5.81
N LEU A 107 -22.04 -7.39 -6.94
CA LEU A 107 -22.38 -8.78 -7.27
C LEU A 107 -21.81 -9.75 -6.25
N VAL A 108 -20.54 -9.58 -5.91
CA VAL A 108 -19.85 -10.44 -4.94
C VAL A 108 -20.50 -10.35 -3.57
N ALA A 109 -20.76 -9.14 -3.08
CA ALA A 109 -21.40 -8.92 -1.78
C ALA A 109 -22.82 -9.50 -1.75
N ALA A 110 -23.64 -9.21 -2.76
CA ALA A 110 -25.01 -9.71 -2.84
C ALA A 110 -25.05 -11.25 -2.89
N ARG A 111 -24.17 -11.87 -3.68
CA ARG A 111 -24.09 -13.33 -3.76
C ARG A 111 -23.59 -13.95 -2.46
N ALA A 112 -22.58 -13.35 -1.82
CA ALA A 112 -22.09 -13.81 -0.52
C ALA A 112 -23.17 -13.71 0.57
N LEU A 113 -23.97 -12.64 0.58
CA LEU A 113 -25.11 -12.50 1.51
C LEU A 113 -26.12 -13.62 1.27
N GLN A 114 -26.50 -13.88 0.01
CA GLN A 114 -27.41 -14.96 -0.34
C GLN A 114 -26.92 -16.33 0.16
N LEU A 115 -25.60 -16.59 0.12
CA LEU A 115 -25.00 -17.84 0.59
C LEU A 115 -24.86 -17.95 2.12
N HIS A 116 -24.66 -16.83 2.83
CA HIS A 116 -24.22 -16.83 4.24
C HIS A 116 -25.24 -16.30 5.26
N GLY A 117 -26.52 -16.26 4.92
CA GLY A 117 -27.59 -15.97 5.89
C GLY A 117 -28.52 -14.83 5.50
N GLY A 118 -28.41 -14.31 4.28
CA GLY A 118 -29.17 -13.16 3.80
C GLY A 118 -28.58 -11.84 4.28
N GLY A 119 -29.45 -10.86 4.50
CA GLY A 119 -29.07 -9.47 4.75
C GLY A 119 -29.38 -8.57 3.57
N ARG A 120 -29.30 -7.26 3.77
CA ARG A 120 -29.56 -6.26 2.73
C ARG A 120 -28.29 -5.51 2.37
N LEU A 121 -27.99 -5.50 1.07
CA LEU A 121 -26.96 -4.64 0.49
C LEU A 121 -27.60 -3.33 0.04
N HIS A 122 -27.13 -2.23 0.62
CA HIS A 122 -27.45 -0.85 0.24
C HIS A 122 -26.26 -0.27 -0.52
N SER A 123 -26.35 -0.15 -1.85
CA SER A 123 -25.24 0.27 -2.70
C SER A 123 -25.50 1.64 -3.33
N PHE A 124 -24.50 2.51 -3.30
CA PHE A 124 -24.61 3.89 -3.78
C PHE A 124 -23.53 4.21 -4.81
N ASP A 125 -23.94 4.76 -5.94
CA ASP A 125 -23.00 5.20 -6.99
C ASP A 125 -23.34 6.58 -7.55
N GLN A 126 -22.32 7.28 -8.05
CA GLN A 126 -22.40 8.67 -8.51
C GLN A 126 -23.04 8.82 -9.90
N HIS A 127 -23.14 7.73 -10.67
CA HIS A 127 -23.63 7.78 -12.05
C HIS A 127 -24.96 7.02 -12.20
N GLY A 128 -26.05 7.75 -12.43
CA GLY A 128 -27.39 7.16 -12.58
C GLY A 128 -27.49 6.06 -13.65
N GLY A 129 -26.96 6.31 -14.85
CA GLY A 129 -26.98 5.30 -15.92
C GLY A 129 -26.17 4.03 -15.58
N PHE A 130 -25.10 4.16 -14.81
CA PHE A 130 -24.31 3.01 -14.34
C PHE A 130 -25.05 2.24 -13.24
N VAL A 131 -25.76 2.93 -12.35
CA VAL A 131 -26.66 2.32 -11.36
C VAL A 131 -27.72 1.46 -12.03
N ASP A 132 -28.36 1.98 -13.08
CA ASP A 132 -29.42 1.25 -13.79
C ASP A 132 -28.87 0.01 -14.50
N ALA A 133 -27.71 0.13 -15.16
CA ALA A 133 -27.03 -1.00 -15.79
C ALA A 133 -26.62 -2.07 -14.76
N THR A 134 -26.08 -1.64 -13.61
CA THR A 134 -25.67 -2.55 -12.53
C THR A 134 -26.88 -3.24 -11.91
N ARG A 135 -28.00 -2.52 -11.72
CA ARG A 135 -29.26 -3.10 -11.22
C ARG A 135 -29.77 -4.20 -12.16
N GLN A 136 -29.78 -3.96 -13.46
CA GLN A 136 -30.20 -4.97 -14.44
C GLN A 136 -29.26 -6.19 -14.39
N TRP A 137 -27.95 -5.96 -14.38
CA TRP A 137 -26.97 -7.03 -14.31
C TRP A 137 -27.09 -7.88 -13.04
N LEU A 138 -27.40 -7.28 -11.89
CA LEU A 138 -27.67 -8.02 -10.64
C LEU A 138 -28.98 -8.82 -10.72
N ALA A 139 -30.03 -8.25 -11.33
CA ALA A 139 -31.30 -8.93 -11.54
C ALA A 139 -31.17 -10.16 -12.46
N ASP A 140 -30.31 -10.10 -13.48
CA ASP A 140 -30.00 -11.24 -14.37
C ASP A 140 -29.36 -12.42 -13.59
N HIS A 141 -28.77 -12.15 -12.43
CA HIS A 141 -28.22 -13.16 -11.51
C HIS A 141 -29.20 -13.55 -10.38
N ALA A 142 -30.46 -13.12 -10.46
CA ALA A 142 -31.49 -13.30 -9.43
C ALA A 142 -31.06 -12.78 -8.04
N LEU A 143 -30.38 -11.64 -8.01
CA LEU A 143 -29.94 -10.96 -6.80
C LEU A 143 -30.73 -9.66 -6.59
N GLU A 144 -31.39 -9.56 -5.44
CA GLU A 144 -32.09 -8.33 -5.04
C GLU A 144 -31.16 -7.44 -4.20
N VAL A 145 -30.92 -6.22 -4.69
CA VAL A 145 -30.04 -5.24 -4.05
C VAL A 145 -30.71 -3.86 -4.05
N ASP A 146 -30.60 -3.15 -2.94
CA ASP A 146 -31.04 -1.76 -2.82
C ASP A 146 -29.95 -0.83 -3.37
N ILE A 147 -29.89 -0.71 -4.70
CA ILE A 147 -28.91 0.10 -5.42
C ILE A 147 -29.50 1.45 -5.86
N ARG A 148 -28.82 2.55 -5.50
CA ARG A 148 -29.31 3.92 -5.68
C ARG A 148 -28.27 4.85 -6.28
N HIS A 149 -28.76 5.82 -7.03
CA HIS A 149 -27.96 6.94 -7.52
C HIS A 149 -27.78 7.98 -6.42
N ALA A 150 -26.52 8.28 -6.09
CA ALA A 150 -26.11 9.28 -5.12
C ALA A 150 -25.10 10.23 -5.78
N PRO A 151 -25.53 11.36 -6.35
CA PRO A 151 -24.60 12.27 -7.04
C PRO A 151 -23.61 12.94 -6.07
N LEU A 152 -22.41 13.27 -6.54
CA LEU A 152 -21.39 13.95 -5.72
C LEU A 152 -21.66 15.45 -5.56
N THR A 153 -22.63 15.81 -4.72
CA THR A 153 -23.06 17.20 -4.52
C THR A 153 -22.91 17.71 -3.09
N GLN A 154 -22.49 16.86 -2.14
CA GLN A 154 -22.29 17.29 -0.76
C GLN A 154 -20.84 17.70 -0.53
N ASP A 155 -20.63 18.65 0.39
CA ASP A 155 -19.31 18.99 0.89
C ASP A 155 -19.05 18.24 2.20
N SER A 156 -17.82 17.75 2.39
CA SER A 156 -17.38 17.28 3.70
C SER A 156 -16.65 18.40 4.43
N ALA A 157 -16.98 18.61 5.71
CA ALA A 157 -16.31 19.61 6.53
C ALA A 157 -14.82 19.26 6.77
N ASP A 158 -14.52 17.96 6.88
CA ASP A 158 -13.20 17.47 7.29
C ASP A 158 -12.34 16.97 6.12
N TRP A 159 -12.98 16.69 4.98
CA TRP A 159 -12.35 16.04 3.84
C TRP A 159 -12.56 16.84 2.54
N PRO A 160 -11.52 16.98 1.70
CA PRO A 160 -11.63 17.63 0.41
C PRO A 160 -12.32 16.74 -0.64
N GLY A 161 -12.86 17.38 -1.68
CA GLY A 161 -13.63 16.74 -2.74
C GLY A 161 -15.12 16.67 -2.41
N ARG A 162 -15.94 16.56 -3.46
CA ARG A 162 -17.39 16.41 -3.33
C ARG A 162 -17.74 14.99 -2.94
N TRP A 163 -18.66 14.85 -2.00
CA TRP A 163 -19.12 13.60 -1.43
C TRP A 163 -20.53 13.24 -1.92
N TYR A 164 -20.87 11.96 -1.76
CA TYR A 164 -22.16 11.41 -2.12
C TYR A 164 -23.32 12.12 -1.40
N ALA A 165 -24.35 12.49 -2.17
CA ALA A 165 -25.66 12.83 -1.65
C ALA A 165 -26.45 11.55 -1.37
N ILE A 166 -26.18 10.94 -0.22
CA ILE A 166 -26.78 9.66 0.19
C ILE A 166 -28.13 9.91 0.86
N ASP A 167 -29.17 9.22 0.39
CA ASP A 167 -30.48 9.19 1.02
C ASP A 167 -30.80 7.80 1.59
N ARG A 168 -31.74 7.76 2.54
CA ARG A 168 -32.35 6.50 3.04
C ARG A 168 -31.31 5.44 3.49
N LEU A 169 -30.28 5.88 4.22
CA LEU A 169 -29.33 4.99 4.90
C LEU A 169 -30.03 4.15 5.96
N PRO A 170 -29.59 2.91 6.20
CA PRO A 170 -30.05 2.14 7.35
C PRO A 170 -29.61 2.81 8.66
N ASP A 171 -30.34 2.52 9.74
CA ASP A 171 -30.02 3.03 11.08
C ASP A 171 -28.72 2.42 11.64
N ARG A 172 -28.41 1.19 11.21
CA ARG A 172 -27.23 0.44 11.61
C ARG A 172 -26.50 -0.13 10.39
N ILE A 173 -25.18 -0.17 10.47
CA ILE A 173 -24.29 -0.70 9.42
C ILE A 173 -23.38 -1.73 10.06
N ASP A 174 -23.48 -2.99 9.62
CA ASP A 174 -22.66 -4.09 10.13
C ASP A 174 -21.39 -4.28 9.28
N LEU A 175 -21.47 -3.95 7.99
CA LEU A 175 -20.35 -3.94 7.06
C LEU A 175 -20.43 -2.71 6.15
N LEU A 176 -19.37 -1.91 6.11
CA LEU A 176 -19.21 -0.76 5.22
C LEU A 176 -18.11 -1.06 4.19
N ILE A 177 -18.46 -1.04 2.91
CA ILE A 177 -17.58 -1.28 1.77
C ILE A 177 -17.33 0.05 1.05
N ILE A 178 -16.07 0.43 0.86
CA ILE A 178 -15.68 1.73 0.31
C ILE A 178 -14.78 1.50 -0.91
N ASP A 179 -15.35 1.56 -2.11
CA ASP A 179 -14.64 1.51 -3.41
C ASP A 179 -14.87 2.79 -4.24
N GLY A 180 -15.69 3.71 -3.74
CA GLY A 180 -15.99 4.99 -4.35
C GLY A 180 -15.93 6.14 -3.34
N PRO A 181 -15.90 7.40 -3.82
CA PRO A 181 -15.80 7.79 -5.23
C PRO A 181 -14.35 7.67 -5.74
N PRO A 182 -14.10 7.81 -7.05
CA PRO A 182 -12.76 7.62 -7.60
C PRO A 182 -11.79 8.71 -7.14
N TRP A 183 -10.50 8.36 -7.04
CA TRP A 183 -9.42 9.27 -6.64
C TRP A 183 -9.33 10.53 -7.52
N SER A 184 -9.84 10.46 -8.76
CA SER A 184 -9.92 11.59 -9.69
C SER A 184 -10.82 12.71 -9.18
N VAL A 185 -11.70 12.48 -8.20
CA VAL A 185 -12.45 13.53 -7.49
C VAL A 185 -11.53 14.27 -6.52
N HIS A 186 -10.87 13.55 -5.62
CA HIS A 186 -9.77 14.05 -4.82
C HIS A 186 -9.02 12.86 -4.20
N PRO A 187 -7.69 12.88 -4.05
CA PRO A 187 -6.93 11.78 -3.43
C PRO A 187 -7.36 11.38 -2.00
N LEU A 188 -8.08 12.25 -1.31
CA LEU A 188 -8.54 12.05 0.07
C LEU A 188 -10.07 11.93 0.17
N VAL A 189 -10.78 11.89 -0.98
CA VAL A 189 -12.24 11.98 -1.01
C VAL A 189 -12.91 10.84 -0.24
N ARG A 190 -12.36 9.62 -0.33
CA ARG A 190 -12.85 8.42 0.37
C ARG A 190 -12.81 8.58 1.89
N GLY A 191 -12.02 9.52 2.42
CA GLY A 191 -11.99 9.85 3.85
C GLY A 191 -13.32 10.30 4.42
N ALA A 192 -14.17 10.92 3.60
CA ALA A 192 -15.51 11.36 3.99
C ALA A 192 -16.47 10.22 4.34
N ALA A 193 -16.11 8.95 4.09
CA ALA A 193 -16.86 7.80 4.57
C ALA A 193 -16.93 7.72 6.10
N ASP A 194 -16.06 8.43 6.83
CA ASP A 194 -16.17 8.53 8.30
C ASP A 194 -17.45 9.21 8.78
N SER A 195 -18.15 9.96 7.92
CA SER A 195 -19.50 10.47 8.18
C SER A 195 -20.51 9.36 8.48
N LEU A 196 -20.25 8.12 8.04
CA LEU A 196 -21.09 6.95 8.28
C LEU A 196 -20.71 6.19 9.56
N PHE A 197 -19.55 6.47 10.17
CA PHE A 197 -19.02 5.63 11.25
C PHE A 197 -19.86 5.68 12.53
N SER A 198 -20.61 6.75 12.74
CA SER A 198 -21.58 6.88 13.84
C SER A 198 -22.70 5.84 13.77
N ARG A 199 -23.01 5.31 12.58
CA ARG A 199 -24.05 4.28 12.34
C ARG A 199 -23.54 2.85 12.42
N LEU A 200 -22.23 2.65 12.59
CA LEU A 200 -21.66 1.31 12.69
C LEU A 200 -22.25 0.56 13.89
N SER A 201 -22.60 -0.70 13.70
CA SER A 201 -22.98 -1.60 14.80
C SER A 201 -21.78 -1.91 15.70
N PRO A 202 -21.99 -2.41 16.93
CA PRO A 202 -20.96 -3.15 17.64
C PRO A 202 -20.38 -4.24 16.73
N ASP A 203 -19.06 -4.43 16.76
CA ASP A 203 -18.33 -5.41 15.93
C ASP A 203 -18.41 -5.21 14.42
N ALA A 204 -18.96 -4.08 13.96
CA ALA A 204 -19.03 -3.75 12.56
C ALA A 204 -17.65 -3.63 11.91
N VAL A 205 -17.60 -3.92 10.61
CA VAL A 205 -16.39 -3.87 9.81
C VAL A 205 -16.46 -2.79 8.75
N VAL A 206 -15.35 -2.09 8.55
CA VAL A 206 -15.13 -1.13 7.47
C VAL A 206 -14.05 -1.69 6.56
N LEU A 207 -14.34 -1.79 5.27
CA LEU A 207 -13.42 -2.19 4.22
C LEU A 207 -13.21 -1.00 3.27
N LEU A 208 -11.96 -0.60 3.07
CA LEU A 208 -11.58 0.42 2.10
C LEU A 208 -10.65 -0.20 1.04
N ASP A 209 -11.06 -0.09 -0.23
CA ASP A 209 -10.26 -0.53 -1.37
C ASP A 209 -9.13 0.47 -1.68
N ASP A 210 -8.13 0.02 -2.42
CA ASP A 210 -6.92 0.75 -2.81
C ASP A 210 -6.14 1.35 -1.63
N ALA A 211 -6.24 0.73 -0.45
CA ALA A 211 -5.76 1.32 0.79
C ALA A 211 -4.26 1.57 0.85
N ALA A 212 -3.49 0.95 -0.04
CA ALA A 212 -2.06 1.16 -0.10
C ALA A 212 -1.64 2.32 -1.01
N ARG A 213 -2.58 2.98 -1.71
CA ARG A 213 -2.35 4.27 -2.38
C ARG A 213 -2.01 5.39 -1.39
N PRO A 214 -1.19 6.38 -1.77
CA PRO A 214 -0.78 7.45 -0.86
C PRO A 214 -1.93 8.23 -0.21
N GLY A 215 -3.00 8.51 -0.96
CA GLY A 215 -4.16 9.25 -0.47
C GLY A 215 -4.90 8.45 0.61
N GLU A 216 -5.16 7.19 0.33
CA GLU A 216 -5.83 6.27 1.24
C GLU A 216 -4.99 5.96 2.48
N ARG A 217 -3.66 5.94 2.39
CA ARG A 217 -2.78 5.84 3.58
C ARG A 217 -2.94 7.04 4.52
N LEU A 218 -3.04 8.25 3.97
CA LEU A 218 -3.32 9.46 4.75
C LEU A 218 -4.72 9.42 5.36
N VAL A 219 -5.72 8.94 4.60
CA VAL A 219 -7.07 8.71 5.09
C VAL A 219 -7.05 7.75 6.29
N ALA A 220 -6.40 6.59 6.16
CA ALA A 220 -6.27 5.59 7.20
C ALA A 220 -5.60 6.14 8.46
N ARG A 221 -4.54 6.95 8.32
CA ARG A 221 -3.86 7.61 9.45
C ARG A 221 -4.82 8.55 10.20
N ARG A 222 -5.57 9.37 9.49
CA ARG A 222 -6.52 10.32 10.09
C ARG A 222 -7.69 9.60 10.75
N TRP A 223 -8.21 8.54 10.13
CA TRP A 223 -9.26 7.70 10.73
C TRP A 223 -8.81 7.05 12.03
N ARG A 224 -7.60 6.49 12.10
CA ARG A 224 -7.04 5.92 13.35
C ARG A 224 -7.00 6.92 14.50
N GLN A 225 -6.70 8.19 14.20
CA GLN A 225 -6.67 9.26 15.19
C GLN A 225 -8.06 9.68 15.64
N ARG A 226 -9.00 9.82 14.69
CA ARG A 226 -10.36 10.31 14.94
C ARG A 226 -11.27 9.25 15.57
N TRP A 227 -11.05 7.99 15.24
CA TRP A 227 -11.90 6.85 15.63
C TRP A 227 -11.10 5.76 16.36
N PRO A 228 -10.59 6.04 17.59
CA PRO A 228 -9.69 5.13 18.31
C PRO A 228 -10.35 3.80 18.74
N HIS A 229 -11.67 3.70 18.71
CA HIS A 229 -12.42 2.48 19.00
C HIS A 229 -12.57 1.55 17.77
N ILE A 230 -12.04 1.95 16.62
CA ILE A 230 -11.98 1.12 15.41
C ILE A 230 -10.52 0.72 15.17
N ASP A 231 -10.23 -0.58 15.21
CA ASP A 231 -8.90 -1.12 14.92
C ASP A 231 -8.69 -1.25 13.41
N PHE A 232 -7.97 -0.28 12.81
CA PHE A 232 -7.67 -0.26 11.37
C PHE A 232 -6.34 -0.91 11.04
N ARG A 233 -6.38 -2.02 10.29
CA ARG A 233 -5.22 -2.76 9.80
C ARG A 233 -5.16 -2.78 8.29
N LEU A 234 -3.99 -2.55 7.72
CA LEU A 234 -3.76 -2.68 6.28
C LEU A 234 -3.43 -4.13 5.95
N MET A 235 -4.23 -4.74 5.08
CA MET A 235 -4.01 -6.07 4.53
C MET A 235 -3.31 -5.95 3.18
N THR A 236 -2.21 -6.67 3.01
CA THR A 236 -1.35 -6.62 1.80
C THR A 236 -1.38 -7.94 1.02
N ASP A 237 -2.40 -8.77 1.23
CA ASP A 237 -2.62 -10.04 0.52
C ASP A 237 -3.20 -9.88 -0.90
N GLY A 238 -3.39 -8.63 -1.36
CA GLY A 238 -3.78 -8.26 -2.72
C GLY A 238 -2.93 -7.11 -3.28
N THR A 239 -3.06 -6.85 -4.58
CA THR A 239 -2.16 -5.93 -5.31
C THR A 239 -2.33 -4.46 -4.91
N LYS A 240 -3.55 -4.08 -4.52
CA LYS A 240 -3.93 -2.69 -4.22
C LYS A 240 -3.99 -2.38 -2.71
N GLY A 241 -3.94 -3.42 -1.88
CA GLY A 241 -4.09 -3.35 -0.43
C GLY A 241 -5.53 -3.02 0.01
N THR A 242 -5.96 -3.60 1.13
CA THR A 242 -7.29 -3.35 1.71
C THR A 242 -7.14 -2.90 3.15
N LEU A 243 -7.75 -1.77 3.52
CA LEU A 243 -7.81 -1.37 4.93
C LEU A 243 -9.03 -2.03 5.56
N VAL A 244 -8.81 -2.76 6.64
CA VAL A 244 -9.86 -3.40 7.43
C VAL A 244 -9.93 -2.72 8.78
N GLY A 245 -11.03 -2.00 9.03
CA GLY A 245 -11.38 -1.41 10.32
C GLY A 245 -12.36 -2.30 11.07
N ARG A 246 -12.03 -2.72 12.28
CA ARG A 246 -12.97 -3.45 13.15
C ARG A 246 -13.39 -2.59 14.33
N ARG A 247 -14.66 -2.19 14.37
CA ARG A 247 -15.22 -1.45 15.51
C ARG A 247 -15.34 -2.40 16.69
N ARG A 248 -14.72 -2.08 17.82
CA ARG A 248 -14.89 -2.89 19.03
C ARG A 248 -16.23 -2.56 19.68
N ASP A 249 -16.94 -3.57 20.18
CA ASP A 249 -17.99 -3.32 21.14
C ASP A 249 -17.41 -2.75 22.44
N THR A 250 -17.77 -1.51 22.77
CA THR A 250 -17.37 -0.84 24.01
C THR A 250 -18.32 -1.15 25.18
N SER A 251 -19.43 -1.83 24.92
CA SER A 251 -20.44 -2.21 25.93
C SER A 251 -20.19 -3.58 26.57
N LEU A 252 -19.41 -4.44 25.91
CA LEU A 252 -18.93 -5.69 26.49
C LEU A 252 -17.62 -5.43 27.25
N PRO A 253 -17.51 -5.80 28.54
CA PRO A 253 -16.20 -5.85 29.19
C PRO A 253 -15.30 -6.79 28.37
N VAL A 254 -14.02 -6.44 28.23
CA VAL A 254 -13.04 -7.21 27.46
C VAL A 254 -13.08 -8.69 27.89
N ALA A 255 -13.85 -9.49 27.16
CA ALA A 255 -13.83 -10.94 27.30
C ALA A 255 -12.49 -11.36 26.72
N ASN A 256 -11.58 -11.78 27.60
CA ASN A 256 -10.35 -12.43 27.18
C ASN A 256 -10.70 -13.81 26.60
N ASP A 257 -11.23 -13.85 25.38
CA ASP A 257 -11.27 -15.07 24.58
C ASP A 257 -9.86 -15.32 24.04
N ARG A 258 -9.07 -15.97 24.89
CA ARG A 258 -7.81 -16.63 24.51
C ARG A 258 -8.03 -18.13 24.44
N GLY A 259 -8.35 -18.59 23.24
CA GLY A 259 -7.86 -19.84 22.66
C GLY A 259 -7.66 -19.53 21.18
N ASP A 260 -6.48 -19.50 20.58
CA ASP A 260 -5.23 -20.18 20.88
C ASP A 260 -4.01 -19.26 20.68
N GLY A 261 -2.97 -19.55 21.48
CA GLY A 261 -1.59 -19.20 21.14
C GLY A 261 -1.08 -17.84 21.59
N ARG A 262 -0.30 -17.87 22.67
CA ARG A 262 0.88 -17.00 22.93
C ARG A 262 0.68 -15.77 23.83
N THR A 263 0.32 -15.97 25.09
CA THR A 263 0.43 -14.91 26.12
C THR A 263 0.84 -15.46 27.50
N TRP A 264 2.11 -15.86 27.62
CA TRP A 264 2.72 -16.19 28.92
C TRP A 264 4.14 -15.60 29.06
N ARG A 265 4.35 -14.34 28.63
CA ARG A 265 5.68 -13.67 28.74
C ARG A 265 5.68 -12.22 29.21
N HIS A 266 4.58 -11.69 29.74
CA HIS A 266 4.51 -10.27 30.13
C HIS A 266 4.29 -10.00 31.63
N LEU A 267 3.76 -10.95 32.42
CA LEU A 267 3.59 -10.74 33.87
C LEU A 267 4.86 -11.01 34.69
N GLY A 268 5.77 -11.89 34.22
CA GLY A 268 7.10 -12.03 34.83
C GLY A 268 8.05 -10.84 34.57
N ARG A 269 7.70 -9.94 33.64
CA ARG A 269 8.56 -8.80 33.26
C ARG A 269 8.32 -7.55 34.08
N ALA A 270 7.14 -7.32 34.66
CA ALA A 270 6.92 -6.15 35.51
C ALA A 270 7.70 -6.24 36.84
N ALA A 271 7.73 -7.42 37.46
CA ALA A 271 8.55 -7.67 38.64
C ALA A 271 10.06 -7.64 38.32
N ALA A 272 10.46 -8.14 37.14
CA ALA A 272 11.84 -8.08 36.68
C ALA A 272 12.29 -6.64 36.31
N ILE A 273 11.39 -5.79 35.78
CA ILE A 273 11.70 -4.39 35.46
C ILE A 273 11.88 -3.57 36.74
N ALA A 274 11.09 -3.82 37.79
CA ALA A 274 11.31 -3.18 39.09
C ALA A 274 12.65 -3.62 39.74
N ALA A 275 13.02 -4.89 39.60
CA ALA A 275 14.33 -5.39 40.04
C ALA A 275 15.49 -4.83 39.20
N LEU A 276 15.32 -4.72 37.88
CA LEU A 276 16.32 -4.19 36.93
C LEU A 276 16.50 -2.68 37.02
N LEU A 277 15.52 -1.92 37.50
CA LEU A 277 15.67 -0.50 37.80
C LEU A 277 16.48 -0.26 39.08
N ALA A 278 16.43 -1.19 40.05
CA ALA A 278 17.20 -1.11 41.28
C ALA A 278 18.67 -1.55 41.09
N THR A 279 18.94 -2.58 40.28
CA THR A 279 20.32 -3.03 39.99
C THR A 279 20.95 -2.33 38.77
N GLY A 280 20.16 -1.79 37.85
CA GLY A 280 20.64 -1.16 36.61
C GLY A 280 21.25 0.23 36.78
N TRP A 281 21.08 0.89 37.93
CA TRP A 281 21.74 2.16 38.22
C TRP A 281 23.20 2.02 38.68
N ILE A 282 23.65 0.80 39.01
CA ILE A 282 25.05 0.54 39.41
C ILE A 282 25.92 0.07 38.22
N ALA A 283 25.33 -0.27 37.08
CA ALA A 283 26.06 -0.78 35.92
C ALA A 283 26.14 0.20 34.74
N ARG A 284 25.96 1.51 34.96
CA ARG A 284 26.10 2.56 33.92
C ARG A 284 27.57 2.87 33.57
N GLY A 285 28.47 1.92 33.77
CA GLY A 285 29.92 2.14 33.62
C GLY A 285 30.66 1.19 32.67
N ALA A 286 30.03 0.16 32.08
CA ALA A 286 30.85 -0.90 31.46
C ALA A 286 30.36 -1.55 30.15
N LEU A 287 29.13 -1.37 29.66
CA LEU A 287 28.69 -2.08 28.44
C LEU A 287 27.83 -1.19 27.53
N GLY A 288 28.26 -1.11 26.27
CA GLY A 288 27.82 -0.19 25.24
C GLY A 288 26.39 -0.37 24.72
N GLU A 289 25.99 0.64 23.96
CA GLU A 289 24.65 0.86 23.40
C GLU A 289 24.20 -0.25 22.45
N PHE A 290 22.87 -0.54 22.42
CA PHE A 290 22.03 -0.81 21.22
C PHE A 290 20.63 -1.38 21.59
N PRO A 291 19.58 -1.32 20.71
CA PRO A 291 19.68 -1.43 19.24
C PRO A 291 18.81 -0.55 18.29
N GLN A 292 19.43 -0.25 17.14
CA GLN A 292 19.01 0.35 15.85
C GLN A 292 18.29 -0.62 14.86
N ALA A 293 17.78 -1.77 15.29
CA ALA A 293 17.49 -2.89 14.37
C ALA A 293 16.23 -2.76 13.47
N ALA A 294 15.35 -1.79 13.71
CA ALA A 294 14.06 -1.70 12.99
C ALA A 294 14.15 -0.91 11.67
N GLN A 295 14.83 0.24 11.65
CA GLN A 295 14.97 1.07 10.44
C GLN A 295 15.81 0.41 9.34
N ALA A 296 16.93 -0.24 9.70
CA ALA A 296 17.76 -0.95 8.73
C ALA A 296 16.98 -2.05 7.97
N SER A 297 15.88 -2.58 8.53
CA SER A 297 15.10 -3.62 7.86
C SER A 297 14.39 -3.14 6.59
N GLY A 298 13.86 -1.90 6.57
CA GLY A 298 13.18 -1.34 5.38
C GLY A 298 14.16 -1.06 4.24
N PHE A 299 15.24 -0.34 4.55
CA PHE A 299 16.30 -0.01 3.58
C PHE A 299 16.92 -1.26 2.92
N LEU A 300 17.16 -2.32 3.71
CA LEU A 300 17.71 -3.57 3.19
C LEU A 300 16.73 -4.33 2.28
N ASP A 301 15.43 -4.28 2.56
CA ASP A 301 14.41 -4.89 1.72
C ASP A 301 14.25 -4.12 0.39
N GLU A 302 14.44 -2.80 0.42
CA GLU A 302 14.45 -1.92 -0.76
C GLU A 302 15.68 -2.16 -1.64
N ALA A 303 16.87 -2.26 -1.05
CA ALA A 303 18.10 -2.62 -1.77
C ALA A 303 17.96 -3.98 -2.48
N ALA A 304 17.38 -4.98 -1.82
CA ALA A 304 17.10 -6.29 -2.41
C ALA A 304 16.01 -6.24 -3.50
N ALA A 305 15.00 -5.38 -3.36
CA ALA A 305 13.98 -5.17 -4.40
C ALA A 305 14.59 -4.51 -5.65
N SER A 306 15.46 -3.52 -5.45
CA SER A 306 16.18 -2.81 -6.50
C SER A 306 17.07 -3.72 -7.33
N ARG A 307 17.86 -4.60 -6.68
CA ARG A 307 18.66 -5.61 -7.37
C ARG A 307 17.81 -6.52 -8.27
N ARG A 308 16.69 -7.05 -7.75
CA ARG A 308 15.80 -7.93 -8.52
C ARG A 308 15.20 -7.22 -9.73
N ALA A 309 14.82 -5.95 -9.58
CA ALA A 309 14.34 -5.13 -10.69
C ALA A 309 15.44 -4.92 -11.74
N GLY A 310 16.68 -4.63 -11.32
CA GLY A 310 17.83 -4.49 -12.20
C GLY A 310 18.13 -5.76 -13.01
N LEU A 311 18.15 -6.93 -12.36
CA LEU A 311 18.38 -8.23 -13.00
C LEU A 311 17.26 -8.60 -13.99
N LEU A 312 16.00 -8.32 -13.65
CA LEU A 312 14.89 -8.53 -14.57
C LEU A 312 15.06 -7.68 -15.83
N ARG A 313 15.45 -6.41 -15.66
CA ARG A 313 15.63 -5.46 -16.76
C ARG A 313 16.80 -5.84 -17.67
N GLN A 314 17.91 -6.36 -17.12
CA GLN A 314 19.03 -6.91 -17.91
C GLN A 314 18.58 -8.02 -18.88
N SER A 315 17.52 -8.77 -18.54
CA SER A 315 16.95 -9.81 -19.42
C SER A 315 15.99 -9.25 -20.49
N MET A 316 15.66 -7.96 -20.45
CA MET A 316 14.67 -7.32 -21.32
C MET A 316 15.35 -6.47 -22.40
N ALA A 317 15.36 -6.96 -23.65
CA ALA A 317 15.94 -6.23 -24.79
C ALA A 317 15.31 -4.84 -25.05
N SER A 318 14.07 -4.61 -24.61
CA SER A 318 13.36 -3.33 -24.77
C SER A 318 13.79 -2.26 -23.77
N GLN A 319 14.54 -2.62 -22.73
CA GLN A 319 14.94 -1.70 -21.67
C GLN A 319 16.39 -1.32 -21.89
N VAL A 320 16.60 -0.09 -22.38
CA VAL A 320 17.93 0.40 -22.72
C VAL A 320 18.70 0.67 -21.43
N GLU A 321 19.84 0.00 -21.26
CA GLU A 321 20.79 0.30 -20.20
C GLU A 321 21.50 1.62 -20.47
N SER A 322 21.54 2.50 -19.46
CA SER A 322 22.25 3.77 -19.56
C SER A 322 23.52 3.73 -18.71
N PRO A 323 24.70 3.52 -19.31
CA PRO A 323 25.97 3.58 -18.59
C PRO A 323 26.42 5.02 -18.33
N ARG A 324 25.74 6.02 -18.93
CA ARG A 324 26.04 7.43 -18.71
C ARG A 324 25.52 7.84 -17.34
N PHE A 325 26.44 8.33 -16.53
CA PHE A 325 26.26 8.68 -15.14
C PHE A 325 26.96 10.02 -14.86
N ASP A 326 26.20 11.03 -14.43
CA ASP A 326 26.72 12.29 -13.91
C ASP A 326 26.32 12.39 -12.42
N ALA A 327 27.29 12.13 -11.54
CA ALA A 327 27.07 12.19 -10.10
C ALA A 327 26.59 13.58 -9.63
N GLY A 328 27.10 14.65 -10.26
CA GLY A 328 26.73 16.02 -9.92
C GLY A 328 25.34 16.42 -10.43
N GLU A 329 24.86 15.85 -11.54
CA GLU A 329 23.46 15.95 -11.94
C GLU A 329 22.55 15.23 -10.95
N ILE A 330 22.87 13.99 -10.60
CA ILE A 330 22.08 13.17 -9.67
C ILE A 330 21.97 13.83 -8.30
N GLU A 331 23.08 14.32 -7.75
CA GLU A 331 23.06 15.02 -6.47
C GLU A 331 22.20 16.29 -6.52
N ARG A 332 22.35 17.13 -7.56
CA ARG A 332 21.56 18.36 -7.70
C ARG A 332 20.06 18.08 -7.88
N SER A 333 19.70 16.99 -8.55
CA SER A 333 18.31 16.66 -8.87
C SER A 333 17.60 15.83 -7.79
N THR A 334 18.32 14.97 -7.07
CA THR A 334 17.75 14.00 -6.12
C THR A 334 18.13 14.28 -4.67
N GLY A 335 19.22 15.02 -4.46
CA GLY A 335 19.83 15.17 -3.14
C GLY A 335 20.54 13.92 -2.64
N ILE A 336 20.76 12.91 -3.49
CA ILE A 336 21.57 11.73 -3.19
C ILE A 336 23.00 11.97 -3.65
N THR A 337 23.93 11.95 -2.69
CA THR A 337 25.36 11.98 -2.96
C THR A 337 25.81 10.54 -3.18
N LEU A 338 26.55 10.29 -4.26
CA LEU A 338 27.09 8.96 -4.56
C LEU A 338 28.60 8.95 -4.28
N PRO A 339 29.12 7.89 -3.65
CA PRO A 339 30.54 7.80 -3.35
C PRO A 339 31.35 7.63 -4.64
N PRO A 340 32.63 8.03 -4.65
CA PRO A 340 33.51 7.73 -5.76
C PRO A 340 33.65 6.21 -5.93
N LEU A 341 33.50 5.72 -7.16
CA LEU A 341 33.70 4.30 -7.45
C LEU A 341 35.20 3.98 -7.58
N PRO A 342 35.65 2.78 -7.15
CA PRO A 342 37.05 2.38 -7.29
C PRO A 342 37.52 2.34 -8.75
N ALA A 343 38.81 2.57 -8.96
CA ALA A 343 39.39 2.57 -10.30
C ALA A 343 39.17 1.23 -11.02
N GLY A 344 38.73 1.30 -12.28
CA GLY A 344 38.49 0.13 -13.13
C GLY A 344 37.10 -0.52 -12.96
N TRP A 345 36.28 -0.07 -12.02
CA TRP A 345 34.88 -0.47 -11.95
C TRP A 345 34.08 0.22 -13.06
N ARG A 346 33.21 -0.54 -13.73
CA ARG A 346 32.39 -0.02 -14.82
C ARG A 346 30.93 0.03 -14.40
N VAL A 347 30.31 1.19 -14.53
CA VAL A 347 28.86 1.35 -14.43
C VAL A 347 28.24 0.82 -15.72
N THR A 348 27.40 -0.20 -15.60
CA THR A 348 26.64 -0.72 -16.75
C THR A 348 25.28 -0.07 -16.86
N ASP A 349 24.71 0.34 -15.72
CA ASP A 349 23.40 0.99 -15.69
C ASP A 349 23.18 1.80 -14.42
N VAL A 350 22.46 2.92 -14.54
CA VAL A 350 22.00 3.74 -13.41
C VAL A 350 20.52 4.07 -13.57
N GLN A 351 19.77 3.94 -12.49
CA GLN A 351 18.33 4.20 -12.47
C GLN A 351 17.92 4.94 -11.20
N LEU A 352 16.89 5.76 -11.34
CA LEU A 352 16.11 6.23 -10.22
C LEU A 352 15.20 5.09 -9.76
N PHE A 353 15.31 4.69 -8.49
CA PHE A 353 14.52 3.65 -7.88
C PHE A 353 13.53 4.26 -6.89
N PRO A 354 12.22 4.02 -7.01
CA PRO A 354 11.25 4.61 -6.10
C PRO A 354 11.28 3.90 -4.73
N THR A 355 11.48 4.66 -3.64
CA THR A 355 11.25 4.19 -2.26
C THR A 355 10.05 4.93 -1.64
N PRO A 356 9.53 4.50 -0.46
CA PRO A 356 8.36 5.11 0.17
C PRO A 356 8.53 6.59 0.52
N ASP A 357 9.75 7.01 0.87
CA ASP A 357 10.04 8.32 1.47
C ASP A 357 10.92 9.22 0.58
N SER A 358 11.82 8.65 -0.23
CA SER A 358 12.60 9.39 -1.23
C SER A 358 12.82 8.62 -2.55
N PRO A 359 13.13 9.31 -3.66
CA PRO A 359 13.71 8.60 -4.79
C PRO A 359 15.12 8.15 -4.41
N ALA A 360 15.43 6.86 -4.54
CA ALA A 360 16.74 6.26 -4.37
C ALA A 360 17.46 6.11 -5.71
N ILE A 361 18.76 5.81 -5.67
CA ILE A 361 19.56 5.47 -6.86
C ILE A 361 19.95 4.00 -6.81
N ALA A 362 19.69 3.31 -7.93
CA ALA A 362 20.09 1.94 -8.18
C ALA A 362 21.13 1.91 -9.30
N MET A 363 22.26 1.27 -9.06
CA MET A 363 23.36 1.15 -10.02
C MET A 363 23.73 -0.31 -10.22
N SER A 364 23.93 -0.69 -11.47
CA SER A 364 24.58 -1.95 -11.83
C SER A 364 26.04 -1.67 -12.16
N LEU A 365 26.93 -2.40 -11.51
CA LEU A 365 28.37 -2.23 -11.61
C LEU A 365 29.01 -3.56 -12.03
N THR A 366 30.17 -3.49 -12.67
CA THR A 366 31.02 -4.65 -12.95
C THR A 366 32.42 -4.36 -12.44
N THR A 367 32.99 -5.29 -11.65
CA THR A 367 34.39 -5.19 -11.19
C THR A 367 35.37 -5.40 -12.35
N PRO A 368 36.66 -5.03 -12.22
CA PRO A 368 37.68 -5.38 -13.21
C PRO A 368 37.78 -6.88 -13.50
N GLN A 369 37.40 -7.72 -12.54
CA GLN A 369 37.36 -9.19 -12.66
C GLN A 369 36.09 -9.72 -13.35
N GLY A 370 35.17 -8.83 -13.75
CA GLY A 370 33.91 -9.20 -14.42
C GLY A 370 32.78 -9.57 -13.46
N GLU A 371 32.90 -9.31 -12.16
CA GLU A 371 31.86 -9.66 -11.18
C GLU A 371 30.71 -8.64 -11.23
N PRO A 372 29.45 -9.08 -11.41
CA PRO A 372 28.30 -8.18 -11.42
C PRO A 372 27.86 -7.82 -10.01
N LEU A 373 27.78 -6.51 -9.75
CA LEU A 373 27.37 -5.93 -8.48
C LEU A 373 26.15 -5.03 -8.68
N SER A 374 25.35 -4.90 -7.62
CA SER A 374 24.29 -3.90 -7.56
C SER A 374 24.49 -3.03 -6.34
N PHE A 375 24.55 -1.74 -6.58
CA PHE A 375 24.75 -0.69 -5.58
C PHE A 375 23.46 0.12 -5.45
N PHE A 376 23.10 0.43 -4.22
CA PHE A 376 21.87 1.13 -3.88
C PHE A 376 22.20 2.28 -2.93
N ALA A 377 21.65 3.46 -3.18
CA ALA A 377 21.85 4.65 -2.37
C ALA A 377 20.51 5.34 -2.09
N ASP A 378 20.26 5.67 -0.83
CA ASP A 378 19.10 6.46 -0.39
C ASP A 378 19.54 7.46 0.70
N ARG A 379 18.64 8.34 1.13
CA ARG A 379 18.87 9.24 2.26
C ARG A 379 18.67 8.52 3.59
N ALA A 380 19.60 8.70 4.53
CA ALA A 380 19.50 8.16 5.88
C ALA A 380 18.55 9.01 6.73
N GLU A 381 17.57 8.38 7.40
CA GLU A 381 16.65 9.09 8.31
C GLU A 381 17.27 9.43 9.67
N THR A 382 18.32 8.70 10.08
CA THR A 382 19.09 8.93 11.32
C THR A 382 20.53 8.49 11.11
N PRO A 383 21.55 9.29 11.49
CA PRO A 383 22.95 8.93 11.25
C PRO A 383 23.37 7.72 12.11
N ALA A 384 23.69 6.60 11.46
CA ALA A 384 24.39 5.45 12.01
C ALA A 384 25.84 5.39 11.51
N GLU A 385 26.63 4.48 12.07
CA GLU A 385 28.08 4.41 11.90
C GLU A 385 28.54 4.14 10.45
N ALA A 386 29.67 4.76 10.07
CA ALA A 386 30.27 4.68 8.73
C ALA A 386 30.93 3.34 8.36
N THR A 387 30.78 2.30 9.20
CA THR A 387 31.40 1.00 8.96
C THR A 387 30.39 0.05 8.29
N PRO A 388 30.74 -0.61 7.17
CA PRO A 388 29.88 -1.60 6.54
C PRO A 388 29.47 -2.73 7.49
N LEU A 389 28.17 -2.87 7.67
CA LEU A 389 27.51 -3.94 8.41
C LEU A 389 26.92 -4.96 7.44
N MET A 390 26.73 -6.18 7.94
CA MET A 390 26.24 -7.30 7.15
C MET A 390 24.81 -7.66 7.47
N ALA A 391 24.02 -7.85 6.42
CA ALA A 391 22.72 -8.49 6.52
C ALA A 391 22.53 -9.55 5.44
N ARG A 392 21.74 -10.58 5.79
CA ARG A 392 21.27 -11.59 4.83
C ARG A 392 19.76 -11.46 4.69
N ARG A 393 19.28 -11.14 3.49
CA ARG A 393 17.85 -10.96 3.18
C ARG A 393 17.53 -11.67 1.88
N ALA A 394 16.41 -12.39 1.85
CA ALA A 394 15.93 -13.15 0.68
C ALA A 394 16.97 -14.09 0.01
N GLY A 395 17.97 -14.57 0.75
CA GLY A 395 19.06 -15.42 0.23
C GLY A 395 20.27 -14.66 -0.32
N GLU A 396 20.22 -13.33 -0.36
CA GLU A 396 21.30 -12.47 -0.85
C GLU A 396 22.15 -11.92 0.29
N THR A 397 23.44 -11.72 0.01
CA THR A 397 24.36 -11.04 0.92
C THR A 397 24.36 -9.55 0.60
N ILE A 398 24.04 -8.74 1.61
CA ILE A 398 24.00 -7.28 1.51
C ILE A 398 24.98 -6.69 2.52
N ALA A 399 25.94 -5.92 2.03
CA ALA A 399 26.76 -5.04 2.85
C ALA A 399 26.12 -3.66 2.83
N TYR A 400 25.93 -3.03 3.98
CA TYR A 400 25.29 -1.72 4.08
C TYR A 400 26.03 -0.81 5.08
N TRP A 401 26.09 0.48 4.80
CA TRP A 401 26.70 1.50 5.66
C TRP A 401 26.00 2.82 5.48
N GLU A 402 26.22 3.76 6.40
CA GLU A 402 25.72 5.12 6.30
C GLU A 402 26.87 6.11 6.31
N GLU A 403 26.80 7.14 5.47
CA GLU A 403 27.79 8.22 5.44
C GLU A 403 27.09 9.56 5.40
N GLY A 404 27.25 10.35 6.46
CA GLY A 404 26.57 11.63 6.60
C GLY A 404 25.05 11.46 6.58
N ALA A 405 24.40 11.96 5.52
CA ALA A 405 22.96 11.87 5.32
C ALA A 405 22.55 10.79 4.30
N MET A 406 23.47 9.91 3.90
CA MET A 406 23.23 8.86 2.91
C MET A 406 23.33 7.48 3.53
N ALA A 407 22.50 6.57 3.06
CA ALA A 407 22.56 5.14 3.32
C ALA A 407 22.91 4.40 2.03
N TYR A 408 23.86 3.48 2.10
CA TYR A 408 24.34 2.72 0.96
C TYR A 408 24.24 1.23 1.21
N ALA A 409 23.98 0.48 0.13
CA ALA A 409 24.03 -0.96 0.14
C ALA A 409 24.72 -1.49 -1.11
N LEU A 410 25.61 -2.47 -0.94
CA LEU A 410 26.26 -3.21 -2.00
C LEU A 410 25.84 -4.68 -1.94
N THR A 411 25.45 -5.21 -3.08
CA THR A 411 25.07 -6.61 -3.27
C THR A 411 25.85 -7.21 -4.42
N GLY A 412 26.25 -8.48 -4.29
CA GLY A 412 27.05 -9.18 -5.30
C GLY A 412 26.78 -10.68 -5.33
N GLN A 413 27.15 -11.32 -6.43
CA GLN A 413 27.20 -12.78 -6.50
C GLN A 413 28.56 -13.26 -6.00
N GLY A 414 28.61 -13.88 -4.82
CA GLY A 414 29.86 -14.37 -4.24
C GLY A 414 29.77 -14.71 -2.76
N ASP A 415 30.88 -15.18 -2.20
CA ASP A 415 31.02 -15.41 -0.76
C ASP A 415 30.88 -14.10 0.01
N THR A 416 30.31 -14.20 1.22
CA THR A 416 30.08 -13.11 2.15
C THR A 416 31.31 -12.22 2.35
N ARG A 417 32.50 -12.83 2.45
CA ARG A 417 33.77 -12.11 2.62
C ARG A 417 34.13 -11.25 1.40
N ARG A 418 33.81 -11.70 0.20
CA ARG A 418 34.10 -10.98 -1.05
C ARG A 418 33.23 -9.73 -1.17
N VAL A 419 31.93 -9.83 -0.87
CA VAL A 419 31.01 -8.67 -0.89
C VAL A 419 31.43 -7.62 0.14
N MET A 420 31.86 -8.05 1.34
CA MET A 420 32.38 -7.13 2.36
C MET A 420 33.67 -6.42 1.96
N HIS A 421 34.61 -7.13 1.34
CA HIS A 421 35.83 -6.51 0.82
C HIS A 421 35.51 -5.44 -0.23
N LEU A 422 34.63 -5.77 -1.18
CA LEU A 422 34.20 -4.85 -2.24
C LEU A 422 33.42 -3.65 -1.68
N ALA A 423 32.63 -3.85 -0.62
CA ALA A 423 31.95 -2.75 0.06
C ALA A 423 32.95 -1.81 0.77
N GLY A 424 34.02 -2.36 1.35
CA GLY A 424 35.10 -1.58 1.95
C GLY A 424 35.95 -0.78 0.96
N GLU A 425 35.96 -1.12 -0.34
CA GLU A 425 36.61 -0.31 -1.37
C GLU A 425 35.80 0.96 -1.72
N ILE A 426 34.48 0.95 -1.49
CA ILE A 426 33.57 2.07 -1.75
C ILE A 426 33.34 2.88 -0.48
N ALA A 427 33.17 2.20 0.67
CA ALA A 427 32.98 2.84 1.95
C ALA A 427 34.24 3.60 2.36
N PRO A 428 34.12 4.76 3.02
CA PRO A 428 35.29 5.49 3.50
C PRO A 428 36.05 4.61 4.51
N GLY A 429 37.25 4.17 4.13
CA GLY A 429 38.09 3.33 4.96
C GLY A 429 38.57 4.08 6.22
N GLN A 430 38.50 3.41 7.38
CA GLN A 430 39.36 3.74 8.50
C GLN A 430 40.82 3.48 8.11
N GLY A 431 41.62 4.54 7.90
CA GLY A 431 43.06 4.39 7.71
C GLY A 431 43.76 5.58 7.10
N GLU A 432 43.86 6.69 7.84
CA GLU A 432 45.13 7.39 8.10
C GLU A 432 44.90 8.52 9.11
N ASP A 433 45.84 8.60 10.05
CA ASP A 433 46.02 9.65 11.05
C ASP A 433 45.52 11.04 10.61
N ARG A 434 44.53 11.59 11.34
CA ARG A 434 44.57 13.01 11.69
C ARG A 434 45.49 13.19 12.89
N LEU A 435 46.77 12.91 12.70
CA LEU A 435 47.86 13.47 13.49
C LEU A 435 48.65 14.37 12.55
N THR A 436 48.85 15.62 13.00
CA THR A 436 49.71 16.69 12.46
C THR A 436 49.29 17.25 11.08
N HIS A 437 48.98 18.53 10.90
CA HIS A 437 49.51 19.75 11.50
C HIS A 437 48.47 20.89 11.53
#